data_AF-A0A8T1D429-F1
#
_entry.id   AF-A0A8T1D429-F1
#
_cell.length_a   1.000
_cell.length_b   1.000
_cell.length_c   1.000
_cell.angle_alpha   90.00
_cell.angle_beta   90.00
_cell.angle_gamma   90.00
#
_symmetry.space_group_name_H-M   'P 1'
#
loop_
_entity.id
_entity.type
_entity.pdbx_description
1 polymer ?
#
loop_
_entity_poly.entity_id
_entity_poly.type
_entity_poly.pdbx_seq_one_letter_code
_entity_poly.pdbx_strand_id
1 'polypeptide(L)'
;MTKHERITTSPFDEVALTMGDRSQLEALAQTFVSDNLRQYLTHSAMGLDKVDERRWKVVKAKEALRVYAERSQRDMTRRAPLSRGRCPKATI
;
A
#
# COMPACT_ATOMS: atom_id res chain seq x y z
N MET A 1 -36.19 20.23 -18.81
CA MET A 1 -36.26 18.78 -18.54
C MET A 1 -35.88 18.06 -19.81
N THR A 2 -34.82 17.26 -19.83
CA THR A 2 -34.75 15.99 -20.59
C THR A 2 -33.44 15.24 -20.28
N LYS A 3 -33.57 14.32 -19.32
CA LYS A 3 -33.01 12.96 -19.30
C LYS A 3 -31.53 12.83 -19.72
N HIS A 4 -30.63 12.89 -18.75
CA HIS A 4 -29.35 12.17 -18.84
C HIS A 4 -29.70 10.69 -18.88
N GLU A 5 -29.85 10.14 -20.09
CA GLU A 5 -30.02 8.71 -20.29
C GLU A 5 -28.75 8.04 -19.78
N ARG A 6 -28.88 7.46 -18.60
CA ARG A 6 -27.85 6.67 -17.96
C ARG A 6 -27.49 5.57 -18.95
N ILE A 7 -26.21 5.50 -19.33
CA ILE A 7 -25.64 4.35 -20.02
C ILE A 7 -25.76 3.18 -19.03
N THR A 8 -26.92 2.51 -19.05
CA THR A 8 -27.30 1.47 -18.09
C THR A 8 -27.02 0.08 -18.67
N THR A 9 -26.62 0.03 -19.94
CA THR A 9 -26.30 -1.20 -20.67
C THR A 9 -24.81 -1.17 -20.99
N SER A 10 -24.11 -2.21 -20.54
CA SER A 10 -22.70 -2.43 -20.90
C SER A 10 -22.55 -2.41 -22.42
N PRO A 11 -21.61 -1.64 -22.99
CA PRO A 11 -21.30 -1.68 -24.43
C PRO A 11 -20.47 -2.90 -24.82
N PHE A 12 -20.10 -3.76 -23.86
CA PHE A 12 -19.32 -4.97 -24.07
C PHE A 12 -20.21 -6.20 -23.95
N ASP A 13 -19.93 -7.19 -24.79
CA ASP A 13 -20.56 -8.50 -24.74
C ASP A 13 -20.36 -9.16 -23.37
N GLU A 14 -21.26 -10.09 -23.03
CA GLU A 14 -21.15 -10.86 -21.80
C GLU A 14 -19.84 -11.67 -21.81
N VAL A 15 -19.03 -11.49 -20.77
CA VAL A 15 -17.77 -12.21 -20.64
C VAL A 15 -18.07 -13.67 -20.29
N ALA A 16 -17.94 -14.56 -21.26
CA ALA A 16 -18.06 -16.00 -21.05
C ALA A 16 -16.83 -16.53 -20.31
N LEU A 17 -16.96 -16.74 -19.00
CA LEU A 17 -15.93 -17.37 -18.17
C LEU A 17 -16.17 -18.87 -18.07
N THR A 18 -15.11 -19.66 -18.32
CA THR A 18 -15.15 -21.08 -18.01
C THR A 18 -15.23 -21.29 -16.50
N MET A 19 -15.65 -22.47 -16.04
CA MET A 19 -15.63 -22.79 -14.61
C MET A 19 -14.20 -22.69 -14.03
N GLY A 20 -13.18 -23.04 -14.81
CA GLY A 20 -11.78 -22.91 -14.41
C GLY A 20 -11.37 -21.45 -14.21
N ASP A 21 -11.75 -20.56 -15.13
CA ASP A 21 -11.43 -19.13 -15.02
C ASP A 21 -12.13 -18.49 -13.81
N ARG A 22 -13.39 -18.87 -13.55
CA ARG A 22 -14.13 -18.42 -12.37
C ARG A 22 -13.40 -18.81 -11.08
N SER A 23 -13.02 -20.08 -10.94
CA SER A 23 -12.29 -20.56 -9.77
C SER A 23 -10.93 -19.86 -9.59
N GLN A 24 -10.22 -19.56 -10.69
CA GLN A 24 -8.97 -18.80 -10.62
C GLN A 24 -9.20 -17.35 -10.15
N LEU A 25 -10.21 -16.68 -10.67
CA LEU A 25 -10.57 -15.32 -10.25
C LEU A 25 -11.00 -15.28 -8.77
N GLU A 26 -11.77 -16.27 -8.33
CA GLU A 26 -12.15 -16.43 -6.91
C GLU A 26 -10.93 -16.64 -6.03
N ALA A 27 -10.00 -17.52 -6.43
CA ALA A 27 -8.76 -17.75 -5.68
C ALA A 27 -7.92 -16.47 -5.56
N LEU A 28 -7.77 -15.72 -6.66
CA LEU A 28 -7.06 -14.43 -6.65
C LEU A 28 -7.74 -13.42 -5.73
N ALA A 29 -9.06 -13.29 -5.80
CA ALA A 29 -9.82 -12.41 -4.93
C ALA A 29 -9.64 -12.79 -3.45
N GLN A 30 -9.70 -14.08 -3.13
CA GLN A 30 -9.49 -14.59 -1.78
C GLN A 30 -8.08 -14.26 -1.28
N THR A 31 -7.06 -14.43 -2.11
CA THR A 31 -5.67 -14.05 -1.78
C THR A 31 -5.58 -12.56 -1.49
N PHE A 32 -6.09 -11.70 -2.36
CA PHE A 32 -6.03 -10.26 -2.15
C PHE A 32 -6.74 -9.82 -0.87
N VAL A 33 -7.95 -10.31 -0.62
CA VAL A 33 -8.71 -9.96 0.59
C VAL A 33 -7.96 -10.41 1.84
N SER A 34 -7.46 -11.65 1.84
CA SER A 34 -6.75 -12.21 2.99
C SER A 34 -5.45 -11.48 3.29
N ASP A 35 -4.67 -11.15 2.27
CA ASP A 35 -3.40 -10.42 2.44
C ASP A 35 -3.62 -8.97 2.88
N ASN A 36 -4.60 -8.27 2.28
CA ASN A 36 -4.92 -6.90 2.68
C ASN A 36 -5.44 -6.86 4.12
N LEU A 37 -6.29 -7.80 4.53
CA LEU A 37 -6.78 -7.89 5.90
C LEU A 37 -5.64 -8.16 6.89
N ARG A 38 -4.72 -9.07 6.55
CA ARG A 38 -3.54 -9.36 7.38
C ARG A 38 -2.64 -8.13 7.55
N GLN A 39 -2.38 -7.40 6.48
CA GLN A 39 -1.59 -6.16 6.52
C GLN A 39 -2.29 -5.09 7.37
N TYR A 40 -3.60 -4.90 7.18
CA TYR A 40 -4.40 -3.97 7.97
C TYR A 40 -4.38 -4.31 9.46
N LEU A 41 -4.61 -5.57 9.83
CA LEU A 41 -4.62 -6.00 11.23
C LEU A 41 -3.25 -5.82 11.89
N THR A 42 -2.17 -6.11 11.15
CA THR A 42 -0.79 -5.87 11.62
C THR A 42 -0.55 -4.38 11.89
N HIS A 43 -1.01 -3.51 10.99
CA HIS A 43 -0.93 -2.06 11.15
C HIS A 43 -1.79 -1.57 12.33
N SER A 44 -3.02 -2.06 12.44
CA SER A 44 -3.94 -1.74 13.53
C SER A 44 -3.38 -2.12 14.90
N ALA A 45 -2.67 -3.25 15.00
CA ALA A 45 -2.05 -3.68 16.25
C ALA A 45 -0.89 -2.76 16.71
N MET A 46 -0.21 -2.08 15.77
CA MET A 46 0.84 -1.10 16.09
C MET A 46 0.28 0.29 16.47
N GLY A 47 -1.01 0.53 16.19
CA GLY A 47 -1.67 1.84 16.27
C GLY A 47 -1.87 2.42 14.87
N LEU A 48 -3.12 2.75 14.52
CA LEU A 48 -3.49 3.17 13.16
C LEU A 48 -2.79 4.44 12.68
N ASP A 49 -2.31 5.27 13.62
CA ASP A 49 -1.58 6.51 13.37
C ASP A 49 -0.06 6.33 13.25
N LYS A 50 0.48 5.14 13.56
CA LYS A 50 1.92 4.86 13.55
C LYS A 50 2.35 4.13 12.29
N VAL A 51 3.27 4.74 11.54
CA VAL A 51 3.92 4.12 10.38
C VAL A 51 5.44 4.08 10.58
N ASP A 52 6.12 3.10 9.98
CA ASP A 52 7.58 3.13 9.90
C ASP A 52 8.04 4.23 8.93
N GLU A 53 8.51 5.35 9.46
CA GLU A 53 8.98 6.50 8.67
C GLU A 53 10.25 6.24 7.84
N ARG A 54 10.99 5.17 8.15
CA ARG A 54 12.13 4.72 7.33
C ARG A 54 11.65 4.08 6.04
N ARG A 55 10.54 3.36 6.09
CA ARG A 55 9.93 2.69 4.94
C ARG A 55 8.94 3.59 4.20
N TRP A 56 8.14 4.36 4.93
CA TRP A 56 7.04 5.15 4.38
C TRP A 56 7.34 6.64 4.40
N LYS A 57 6.98 7.35 3.32
CA LYS A 57 7.03 8.81 3.24
C LYS A 57 5.63 9.37 3.05
N VAL A 58 5.29 10.43 3.78
CA VAL A 58 4.05 11.18 3.52
C VAL A 58 4.15 11.81 2.13
N VAL A 59 3.16 11.58 1.27
CA VAL A 59 3.04 12.22 -0.04
C VAL A 59 1.92 13.24 -0.10
N LYS A 60 0.93 13.12 0.81
CA LYS A 60 -0.16 14.09 0.96
C LYS A 60 -0.69 14.06 2.38
N ALA A 61 -1.03 15.23 2.91
CA ALA A 61 -1.73 15.38 4.17
C ALA A 61 -2.86 16.40 4.00
N LYS A 62 -4.03 16.10 4.56
CA LYS A 62 -5.17 17.02 4.65
C LYS A 62 -5.93 16.70 5.93
N GLU A 63 -6.05 17.68 6.83
CA GLU A 63 -6.72 17.51 8.13
C GLU A 63 -6.18 16.26 8.86
N ALA A 64 -7.02 15.27 9.17
CA ALA A 64 -6.64 14.02 9.80
C ALA A 64 -6.18 12.92 8.81
N LEU A 65 -6.30 13.14 7.51
CA LEU A 65 -5.93 12.18 6.47
C LEU A 65 -4.45 12.33 6.09
N ARG A 66 -3.70 11.22 6.15
CA ARG A 66 -2.33 11.12 5.65
C ARG A 66 -2.23 10.01 4.62
N VAL A 67 -1.62 10.32 3.48
CA VAL A 67 -1.32 9.36 2.41
C VAL A 67 0.18 9.12 2.41
N TYR A 68 0.55 7.85 2.43
CA TYR A 68 1.95 7.42 2.46
C TYR A 68 2.28 6.66 1.17
N ALA A 69 3.52 6.82 0.71
CA ALA A 69 4.09 6.00 -0.34
C ALA A 69 5.34 5.30 0.20
N GLU A 70 5.58 4.08 -0.27
CA GLU A 70 6.78 3.35 0.07
C GLU A 70 8.01 4.05 -0.54
N ARG A 71 9.08 4.15 0.23
CA ARG A 71 10.36 4.68 -0.24
C ARG A 71 11.06 3.64 -1.10
N SER A 72 11.79 4.10 -2.12
CA SER A 72 12.63 3.19 -2.90
C SER A 72 13.78 2.64 -2.04
N GLN A 73 14.36 1.50 -2.41
CA GLN A 73 15.54 0.98 -1.69
C GLN A 73 16.69 1.99 -1.64
N ARG A 74 16.90 2.76 -2.72
CA ARG A 74 17.93 3.82 -2.76
C ARG A 74 17.64 4.93 -1.74
N ASP A 75 16.38 5.27 -1.53
CA ASP A 75 15.98 6.29 -0.55
C ASP A 75 16.15 5.77 0.89
N MET A 76 15.95 4.48 1.10
CA MET A 76 16.16 3.83 2.40
C MET A 76 17.65 3.77 2.76
N THR A 77 18.53 3.43 1.82
CA THR A 77 19.98 3.36 2.07
C THR A 77 20.60 4.73 2.36
N ARG A 78 20.13 5.79 1.70
CA ARG A 78 20.58 7.18 1.97
C ARG A 78 20.24 7.67 3.38
N ARG A 79 19.22 7.08 4.01
CA ARG A 79 18.76 7.42 5.36
C ARG A 79 19.21 6.41 6.41
N ALA A 80 20.00 5.40 6.02
CA ALA A 80 20.63 4.52 6.97
C ALA A 80 21.45 5.39 7.94
N PRO A 81 21.32 5.19 9.26
CA PRO A 81 22.19 5.87 10.21
C PRO A 81 23.63 5.56 9.80
N LEU A 82 24.41 6.59 9.45
CA LEU A 82 25.86 6.46 9.45
C LEU A 82 26.20 5.95 10.85
N SER A 83 26.76 4.75 10.94
CA SER A 83 27.32 4.26 12.20
C SER A 83 28.26 5.38 12.67
N ARG A 84 27.94 6.01 13.81
CA ARG A 84 28.85 6.94 14.45
C ARG A 84 30.03 6.10 14.92
N GLY A 85 30.98 5.87 14.03
CA GLY A 85 32.29 5.36 14.35
C GLY A 85 32.86 6.28 15.41
N ARG A 86 33.02 5.72 16.61
CA ARG A 86 33.64 6.38 17.74
C ARG A 86 35.07 6.68 17.33
N CYS A 87 35.40 7.95 17.07
CA CYS A 87 36.80 8.36 16.92
C CYS A 87 37.54 8.00 18.22
N PRO A 88 38.57 7.15 18.19
CA PRO A 88 39.43 6.98 19.35
C PRO A 88 40.15 8.31 19.59
N LYS A 89 39.98 8.91 20.77
CA LYS A 89 40.81 10.03 21.19
C LYS A 89 42.24 9.52 21.32
N ALA A 90 43.14 10.06 20.51
CA ALA A 90 44.58 9.90 20.72
C ALA A 90 44.92 10.64 22.03
N THR A 91 45.40 9.91 23.02
CA THR A 91 46.08 10.46 24.19
C THR A 91 47.57 10.45 23.87
N ILE A 92 48.22 11.62 23.97
CA ILE A 92 49.68 11.75 24.12
C ILE A 92 49.94 11.87 25.62
#